data_AF-A0AAX6GGZ6-F1
#
_entry.id   AF-A0AAX6GGZ6-F1
#
_cell.length_a   1.000
_cell.length_b   1.000
_cell.length_c   1.000
_cell.angle_alpha   90.00
_cell.angle_beta   90.00
_cell.angle_gamma   90.00
#
_symmetry.space_group_name_H-M   'P 1'
#
loop_
_entity.id
_entity.type
_entity.pdbx_description
1 polymer ?
#
loop_
_entity_poly.entity_id
_entity_poly.type
_entity_poly.pdbx_seq_one_letter_code
_entity_poly.pdbx_strand_id
1 'polypeptide(L)'
;MATAKGNSGEASEMEIDEKTSNPKFSIDVLQLLKSAEMQHGLRHRDYTRYRRYCTARLRRLYKSLKFTHGRGKFTRRAIMESTVTEVRFLHTVLYMAERAWSHAMEKRQLPDGPNARQRIYLLGRLRKAVKWASLFSQLCAAKGDSKTSLEAEAYAAYMEGNLLFEQDQNWKAALMNFKKARDVYDELGKCGNIENQVLCRAPVEELEPSIRYCLHKVGESSLQTSELLDMGEMEGPALDLFKAKLEVVVAEARSQQAASMTEFYWLGHRFPITNAKTRVSILKGLIMFLILIRFSMLNIINIFYLCNFQME
;
A
#
# COMPACT_ATOMS: atom_id res chain seq x y z
N MET A 1 64.61 -27.29 41.91
CA MET A 1 63.78 -28.19 42.74
C MET A 1 62.63 -27.34 43.28
N ALA A 2 61.39 -27.61 42.82
CA ALA A 2 60.07 -27.23 43.38
C ALA A 2 59.79 -25.72 43.66
N THR A 3 58.64 -25.06 43.46
CA THR A 3 57.20 -25.36 43.23
C THR A 3 56.51 -23.96 43.12
N ALA A 4 55.67 -23.63 42.13
CA ALA A 4 54.22 -23.87 41.96
C ALA A 4 53.24 -22.82 42.55
N LYS A 5 52.15 -22.55 41.78
CA LYS A 5 50.84 -21.86 42.05
C LYS A 5 50.82 -20.32 41.98
N GLY A 6 49.82 -19.64 41.38
CA GLY A 6 48.58 -20.03 40.68
C GLY A 6 47.55 -18.86 40.70
N ASN A 7 46.61 -18.85 39.73
CA ASN A 7 45.31 -18.10 39.65
C ASN A 7 45.35 -16.56 39.54
N SER A 8 44.43 -15.79 38.90
CA SER A 8 43.14 -15.99 38.20
C SER A 8 42.59 -14.63 37.72
N GLY A 9 41.71 -14.62 36.71
CA GLY A 9 40.67 -13.57 36.47
C GLY A 9 41.11 -12.42 35.55
N GLU A 10 40.57 -12.27 34.33
CA GLU A 10 39.27 -11.69 33.95
C GLU A 10 39.47 -10.31 33.30
N ALA A 11 39.12 -10.18 32.01
CA ALA A 11 38.36 -9.05 31.47
C ALA A 11 38.08 -9.28 29.97
N SER A 12 36.84 -9.60 29.68
CA SER A 12 36.21 -9.65 28.36
C SER A 12 36.06 -8.24 27.77
N GLU A 13 36.58 -8.02 26.56
CA GLU A 13 36.32 -6.83 25.76
C GLU A 13 35.16 -7.15 24.79
N MET A 14 33.99 -6.55 25.05
CA MET A 14 32.79 -6.66 24.23
C MET A 14 32.90 -5.70 23.04
N GLU A 15 32.95 -6.22 21.82
CA GLU A 15 32.67 -5.43 20.61
C GLU A 15 31.18 -5.06 20.58
N ILE A 16 30.89 -3.79 20.80
CA ILE A 16 29.58 -3.19 20.57
C ILE A 16 29.48 -2.92 19.06
N ASP A 17 28.75 -3.78 18.36
CA ASP A 17 28.37 -3.58 16.97
C ASP A 17 27.40 -2.38 16.88
N GLU A 18 27.95 -1.19 16.61
CA GLU A 18 27.20 0.02 16.29
C GLU A 18 26.38 -0.21 15.01
N LYS A 19 25.15 -0.71 15.17
CA LYS A 19 24.13 -0.60 14.14
C LYS A 19 23.87 0.89 13.88
N THR A 20 24.58 1.45 12.90
CA THR A 20 24.21 2.70 12.22
C THR A 20 22.78 2.57 11.71
N SER A 21 21.80 2.92 12.53
CA SER A 21 20.39 2.97 12.13
C SER A 21 20.23 4.19 11.23
N ASN A 22 20.39 3.99 9.93
CA ASN A 22 20.06 5.04 8.97
C ASN A 22 18.60 5.47 9.21
N PRO A 23 18.32 6.79 9.32
CA PRO A 23 16.96 7.26 9.56
C PRO A 23 16.05 6.75 8.45
N LYS A 24 14.96 6.10 8.83
CA LYS A 24 13.93 5.62 7.89
C LYS A 24 13.08 6.79 7.42
N PHE A 25 12.67 6.73 6.16
CA PHE A 25 11.85 7.76 5.53
C PHE A 25 10.35 7.43 5.60
N SER A 26 9.60 8.34 6.20
CA SER A 26 8.13 8.27 6.23
C SER A 26 7.50 9.00 5.06
N ILE A 27 6.62 8.32 4.33
CA ILE A 27 5.79 8.86 3.25
C ILE A 27 4.39 8.23 3.36
N ASP A 28 3.37 9.07 3.40
CA ASP A 28 1.96 8.68 3.17
C ASP A 28 1.71 8.65 1.65
N VAL A 29 2.03 7.53 1.01
CA VAL A 29 2.00 7.33 -0.43
C VAL A 29 0.57 7.51 -0.94
N LEU A 30 -0.41 6.88 -0.29
CA LEU A 30 -1.80 6.95 -0.72
C LEU A 30 -2.34 8.39 -0.65
N GLN A 31 -2.05 9.11 0.44
CA GLN A 31 -2.49 10.50 0.61
C GLN A 31 -1.83 11.42 -0.42
N LEU A 32 -0.53 11.25 -0.64
CA LEU A 32 0.22 12.00 -1.64
C LEU A 32 -0.33 11.79 -3.05
N LEU A 33 -0.71 10.56 -3.41
CA LEU A 33 -1.30 10.25 -4.71
C LEU A 33 -2.68 10.88 -4.85
N LYS A 34 -3.62 10.53 -3.96
CA LYS A 34 -5.01 10.97 -4.09
C LYS A 34 -5.16 12.49 -4.01
N SER A 35 -4.37 13.17 -3.18
CA SER A 35 -4.34 14.64 -3.17
C SER A 35 -3.83 15.22 -4.50
N ALA A 36 -2.75 14.66 -5.06
CA ALA A 36 -2.20 15.12 -6.34
C ALA A 36 -3.15 14.85 -7.52
N GLU A 37 -3.77 13.67 -7.57
CA GLU A 37 -4.74 13.30 -8.60
C GLU A 37 -5.95 14.25 -8.59
N MET A 38 -6.54 14.47 -7.41
CA MET A 38 -7.74 15.31 -7.25
C MET A 38 -7.46 16.78 -7.59
N GLN A 39 -6.31 17.31 -7.20
CA GLN A 39 -5.93 18.71 -7.47
C GLN A 39 -5.55 18.96 -8.94
N HIS A 40 -5.03 17.95 -9.63
CA HIS A 40 -4.37 18.14 -10.93
C HIS A 40 -5.07 17.47 -12.13
N GLY A 41 -6.37 17.19 -12.03
CA GLY A 41 -7.23 16.93 -13.18
C GLY A 41 -8.03 15.63 -13.12
N LEU A 42 -7.65 14.67 -12.27
CA LEU A 42 -8.31 13.36 -12.24
C LEU A 42 -9.74 13.41 -11.70
N ARG A 43 -10.10 14.46 -10.95
CA ARG A 43 -11.50 14.75 -10.59
C ARG A 43 -12.43 14.80 -11.82
N HIS A 44 -11.92 15.26 -12.96
CA HIS A 44 -12.65 15.32 -14.24
C HIS A 44 -12.10 14.32 -15.27
N ARG A 45 -11.36 13.29 -14.83
CA ARG A 45 -10.71 12.29 -15.69
C ARG A 45 -9.75 12.91 -16.73
N ASP A 46 -9.15 14.07 -16.44
CA ASP A 46 -8.15 14.69 -17.32
C ASP A 46 -6.74 14.17 -17.01
N TYR A 47 -6.39 13.03 -17.61
CA TYR A 47 -5.07 12.40 -17.48
C TYR A 47 -3.97 13.21 -18.16
N THR A 48 -4.30 14.00 -19.19
CA THR A 48 -3.32 14.85 -19.88
C THR A 48 -2.79 15.94 -18.96
N ARG A 49 -3.69 16.59 -18.22
CA ARG A 49 -3.35 17.60 -17.21
C ARG A 49 -2.53 16.99 -16.07
N TYR A 50 -2.93 15.82 -15.57
CA TYR A 50 -2.18 15.13 -14.52
C TYR A 50 -0.76 14.75 -14.99
N ARG A 51 -0.61 14.21 -16.20
CA ARG A 51 0.69 13.90 -16.81
C ARG A 51 1.61 15.13 -16.93
N ARG A 52 1.05 16.29 -17.31
CA ARG A 52 1.78 17.56 -17.37
C ARG A 52 2.25 18.00 -15.98
N TYR A 53 1.39 17.87 -14.98
CA TYR A 53 1.76 18.10 -13.58
C TYR A 53 2.91 17.20 -13.13
N CYS A 54 2.82 15.88 -13.33
CA CYS A 54 3.89 14.94 -12.96
C CYS A 54 5.21 15.30 -13.65
N THR A 55 5.16 15.72 -14.92
CA THR A 55 6.35 16.16 -15.67
C THR A 55 6.98 17.42 -15.05
N ALA A 56 6.18 18.43 -14.71
CA ALA A 56 6.65 19.64 -14.06
C ALA A 56 7.16 19.39 -12.63
N ARG A 57 6.51 18.49 -11.89
CA ARG A 57 6.91 18.05 -10.54
C ARG A 57 8.26 17.34 -10.59
N LEU A 58 8.44 16.39 -11.50
CA LEU A 58 9.72 15.71 -11.73
C LEU A 58 10.83 16.71 -12.08
N ARG A 59 10.58 17.66 -12.98
CA ARG A 59 11.58 18.68 -13.33
C ARG A 59 12.03 19.48 -12.09
N ARG A 60 11.09 19.86 -11.23
CA ARG A 60 11.39 20.57 -9.97
C ARG A 60 12.20 19.70 -8.99
N LEU A 61 11.82 18.44 -8.83
CA LEU A 61 12.52 17.47 -7.97
C LEU A 61 13.96 17.22 -8.44
N TYR A 62 14.17 16.96 -9.73
CA TYR A 62 15.51 16.79 -10.28
C TYR A 62 16.38 18.04 -10.11
N LYS A 63 15.79 19.25 -10.24
CA LYS A 63 16.50 20.50 -10.02
C LYS A 63 16.84 20.71 -8.53
N SER A 64 15.90 20.45 -7.61
CA SER A 64 16.14 20.61 -6.17
C SER A 64 17.18 19.64 -5.64
N LEU A 65 17.16 18.39 -6.13
CA LEU A 65 18.12 17.34 -5.76
C LEU A 65 19.47 17.48 -6.47
N LYS A 66 19.63 18.48 -7.36
CA LYS A 66 20.80 18.62 -8.25
C LYS A 66 21.12 17.33 -9.03
N PHE A 67 20.11 16.49 -9.28
CA PHE A 67 20.24 15.16 -9.87
C PHE A 67 19.86 15.15 -11.36
N THR A 68 20.28 16.17 -12.11
CA THR A 68 19.93 16.29 -13.53
C THR A 68 20.81 15.40 -14.42
N HIS A 69 20.27 14.87 -15.52
CA HIS A 69 20.97 13.99 -16.47
C HIS A 69 21.90 14.73 -17.46
N GLY A 70 22.49 15.84 -17.05
CA GLY A 70 23.30 16.72 -17.90
C GLY A 70 22.49 17.82 -18.59
N ARG A 71 23.17 18.92 -18.98
CA ARG A 71 22.58 20.07 -19.71
C ARG A 71 22.78 20.01 -21.23
N GLY A 72 23.58 19.06 -21.73
CA GLY A 72 23.87 18.86 -23.15
C GLY A 72 23.79 17.38 -23.49
N LYS A 73 24.93 16.67 -23.42
CA LYS A 73 24.96 15.21 -23.58
C LYS A 73 24.19 14.54 -22.44
N PHE A 74 23.29 13.63 -22.79
CA PHE A 74 22.51 12.86 -21.82
C PHE A 74 23.45 11.90 -21.06
N THR A 75 23.51 12.07 -19.74
CA THR A 75 24.19 11.15 -18.84
C THR A 75 23.17 10.55 -17.88
N ARG A 76 22.84 9.27 -18.11
CA ARG A 76 21.88 8.57 -17.26
C ARG A 76 22.44 8.46 -15.85
N ARG A 77 21.71 9.01 -14.88
CA ARG A 77 21.98 8.82 -13.45
C ARG A 77 20.91 7.89 -12.90
N ALA A 78 21.30 6.68 -12.50
CA ALA A 78 20.38 5.71 -11.93
C ALA A 78 20.11 6.03 -10.47
N ILE A 79 18.85 5.88 -10.04
CA ILE A 79 18.47 5.98 -8.63
C ILE A 79 18.67 4.57 -8.06
N MET A 80 19.68 4.42 -7.20
CA MET A 80 20.01 3.20 -6.45
C MET A 80 19.87 3.47 -4.96
N GLU A 81 19.88 2.44 -4.12
CA GLU A 81 19.76 2.58 -2.65
C GLU A 81 20.79 3.54 -2.05
N SER A 82 22.03 3.52 -2.56
CA SER A 82 23.11 4.43 -2.13
C SER A 82 22.87 5.89 -2.50
N THR A 83 22.03 6.16 -3.51
CA THR A 83 21.71 7.52 -3.96
C THR A 83 20.54 8.15 -3.18
N VAL A 84 19.78 7.34 -2.43
CA VAL A 84 18.62 7.81 -1.66
C VAL A 84 19.10 8.43 -0.35
N THR A 85 19.42 9.72 -0.41
CA THR A 85 19.80 10.51 0.78
C THR A 85 18.63 11.28 1.38
N GLU A 86 17.60 11.58 0.57
CA GLU A 86 16.42 12.35 0.94
C GLU A 86 15.13 11.65 0.48
N VAL A 87 14.04 11.87 1.21
CA VAL A 87 12.66 11.45 0.85
C VAL A 87 12.28 11.85 -0.59
N ARG A 88 12.81 12.99 -1.07
CA ARG A 88 12.53 13.51 -2.42
C ARG A 88 13.00 12.58 -3.55
N PHE A 89 13.99 11.71 -3.30
CA PHE A 89 14.38 10.68 -4.27
C PHE A 89 13.27 9.64 -4.44
N LEU A 90 12.63 9.22 -3.35
CA LEU A 90 11.47 8.31 -3.39
C LEU A 90 10.29 8.96 -4.14
N HIS A 91 10.00 10.24 -3.88
CA HIS A 91 9.01 11.00 -4.66
C HIS A 91 9.36 11.06 -6.16
N THR A 92 10.65 11.13 -6.51
CA THR A 92 11.08 11.16 -7.92
C THR A 92 10.71 9.85 -8.61
N VAL A 93 10.97 8.71 -7.99
CA VAL A 93 10.61 7.40 -8.56
C VAL A 93 9.09 7.22 -8.64
N LEU A 94 8.36 7.63 -7.60
CA LEU A 94 6.91 7.60 -7.56
C LEU A 94 6.30 8.40 -8.74
N TYR A 95 6.71 9.66 -8.92
CA TYR A 95 6.19 10.48 -10.02
C TYR A 95 6.65 10.02 -11.41
N MET A 96 7.73 9.22 -11.52
CA MET A 96 8.11 8.57 -12.78
C MET A 96 7.13 7.46 -13.16
N ALA A 97 6.66 6.69 -12.18
CA ALA A 97 5.61 5.69 -12.35
C ALA A 97 4.27 6.37 -12.70
N GLU A 98 3.84 7.37 -11.92
CA GLU A 98 2.59 8.12 -12.13
C GLU A 98 2.51 8.79 -13.51
N ARG A 99 3.62 9.38 -13.98
CA ARG A 99 3.67 9.96 -15.33
C ARG A 99 3.50 8.91 -16.42
N ALA A 100 4.03 7.69 -16.21
CA ALA A 100 3.90 6.60 -17.18
C ALA A 100 2.47 6.04 -17.16
N TRP A 101 1.89 5.85 -15.98
CA TRP A 101 0.53 5.38 -15.78
C TRP A 101 -0.50 6.36 -16.36
N SER A 102 -0.42 7.65 -16.02
CA SER A 102 -1.32 8.69 -16.56
C SER A 102 -1.29 8.75 -18.09
N HIS A 103 -0.12 8.56 -18.71
CA HIS A 103 -0.01 8.48 -20.17
C HIS A 103 -0.68 7.22 -20.73
N ALA A 104 -0.62 6.08 -20.03
CA ALA A 104 -1.35 4.89 -20.44
C ALA A 104 -2.87 5.13 -20.37
N MET A 105 -3.35 5.71 -19.28
CA MET A 105 -4.78 6.00 -19.07
C MET A 105 -5.33 7.04 -20.05
N GLU A 106 -4.55 8.06 -20.42
CA GLU A 106 -4.91 8.99 -21.50
C GLU A 106 -5.17 8.28 -22.83
N LYS A 107 -4.45 7.18 -23.12
CA LYS A 107 -4.67 6.37 -24.32
C LYS A 107 -5.80 5.36 -24.15
N ARG A 108 -6.11 4.96 -22.92
CA ARG A 108 -7.24 4.07 -22.61
C ARG A 108 -8.59 4.77 -22.81
N GLN A 109 -8.69 6.05 -22.45
CA GLN A 109 -9.94 6.81 -22.45
C GLN A 109 -10.29 7.52 -23.78
N LEU A 110 -9.77 7.02 -24.89
CA LEU A 110 -10.19 7.54 -26.20
C LEU A 110 -11.67 7.20 -26.44
N PRO A 111 -12.48 8.09 -27.04
CA PRO A 111 -13.92 7.86 -27.25
C PRO A 111 -14.24 6.55 -27.97
N ASP A 112 -13.44 6.20 -28.98
CA ASP A 112 -13.58 4.97 -29.78
C ASP A 112 -12.78 3.79 -29.20
N GLY A 113 -12.16 3.96 -28.03
CA GLY A 113 -11.14 3.06 -27.49
C GLY A 113 -9.81 3.12 -28.24
N PRO A 114 -8.76 2.46 -27.74
CA PRO A 114 -7.46 2.42 -28.40
C PRO A 114 -7.42 1.43 -29.57
N ASN A 115 -7.00 1.89 -30.75
CA ASN A 115 -6.67 1.01 -31.89
C ASN A 115 -5.53 0.03 -31.51
N ALA A 116 -5.36 -1.07 -32.24
CA ALA A 116 -4.33 -2.09 -31.94
C ALA A 116 -2.91 -1.51 -31.71
N ARG A 117 -2.47 -0.57 -32.56
CA ARG A 117 -1.18 0.13 -32.39
C ARG A 117 -1.12 0.99 -31.11
N GLN A 118 -2.23 1.65 -30.78
CA GLN A 118 -2.35 2.46 -29.57
C GLN A 118 -2.38 1.57 -28.32
N ARG A 119 -3.01 0.39 -28.38
CA ARG A 119 -2.98 -0.62 -27.32
C ARG A 119 -1.56 -1.11 -27.04
N ILE A 120 -0.77 -1.41 -28.08
CA ILE A 120 0.66 -1.78 -27.91
C ILE A 120 1.43 -0.68 -27.18
N TYR A 121 1.18 0.58 -27.55
CA TYR A 121 1.82 1.73 -26.91
C TYR A 121 1.37 1.92 -25.45
N LEU A 122 0.06 1.78 -25.17
CA LEU A 122 -0.52 1.79 -23.83
C LEU A 122 0.15 0.74 -22.94
N LEU A 123 0.23 -0.51 -23.41
CA LEU A 123 0.89 -1.59 -22.68
C LEU A 123 2.37 -1.31 -22.43
N GLY A 124 3.07 -0.72 -23.40
CA GLY A 124 4.44 -0.26 -23.21
C GLY A 124 4.58 0.83 -22.15
N ARG A 125 3.56 1.68 -21.96
CA ARG A 125 3.53 2.68 -20.90
C ARG A 125 3.23 2.06 -19.54
N LEU A 126 2.32 1.09 -19.44
CA LEU A 126 2.06 0.35 -18.20
C LEU A 126 3.25 -0.48 -17.75
N ARG A 127 3.94 -1.20 -18.65
CA ARG A 127 5.19 -1.90 -18.32
C ARG A 127 6.24 -0.95 -17.74
N LYS A 128 6.29 0.28 -18.25
CA LYS A 128 7.19 1.31 -17.70
C LYS A 128 6.73 1.77 -16.32
N ALA A 129 5.42 1.94 -16.09
CA ALA A 129 4.86 2.30 -14.78
C ALA A 129 5.19 1.24 -13.73
N VAL A 130 4.94 -0.04 -14.04
CA VAL A 130 5.31 -1.20 -13.22
C VAL A 130 6.79 -1.17 -12.88
N LYS A 131 7.68 -1.04 -13.87
CA LYS A 131 9.13 -1.01 -13.62
C LYS A 131 9.54 0.04 -12.58
N TRP A 132 8.94 1.23 -12.65
CA TRP A 132 9.21 2.29 -11.67
C TRP A 132 8.54 2.01 -10.33
N ALA A 133 7.34 1.44 -10.30
CA ALA A 133 6.65 1.07 -9.08
C ALA A 133 7.37 -0.06 -8.32
N SER A 134 7.90 -1.06 -9.01
CA SER A 134 8.75 -2.11 -8.42
C SER A 134 10.03 -1.53 -7.84
N LEU A 135 10.69 -0.61 -8.56
CA LEU A 135 11.87 0.10 -8.02
C LEU A 135 11.50 0.94 -6.80
N PHE A 136 10.36 1.63 -6.81
CA PHE A 136 9.87 2.39 -5.67
C PHE A 136 9.66 1.50 -4.45
N SER A 137 8.97 0.37 -4.62
CA SER A 137 8.76 -0.63 -3.56
C SER A 137 10.09 -1.15 -2.99
N GLN A 138 11.07 -1.48 -3.84
CA GLN A 138 12.41 -1.91 -3.40
C GLN A 138 13.12 -0.84 -2.56
N LEU A 139 13.11 0.42 -3.02
CA LEU A 139 13.74 1.51 -2.29
C LEU A 139 13.03 1.83 -0.97
N CYS A 140 11.70 1.74 -0.94
CA CYS A 140 10.91 1.91 0.29
C CYS A 140 11.11 0.73 1.27
N ALA A 141 11.34 -0.49 0.79
CA ALA A 141 11.70 -1.62 1.66
C ALA A 141 13.08 -1.44 2.31
N ALA A 142 14.04 -0.85 1.58
CA ALA A 142 15.39 -0.64 2.09
C ALA A 142 15.54 0.61 2.98
N LYS A 143 14.84 1.71 2.65
CA LYS A 143 15.04 3.03 3.27
C LYS A 143 13.79 3.61 3.94
N GLY A 144 12.62 3.03 3.71
CA GLY A 144 11.36 3.51 4.23
C GLY A 144 10.96 2.86 5.56
N ASP A 145 9.98 3.48 6.20
CA ASP A 145 9.30 2.94 7.37
C ASP A 145 8.51 1.68 6.99
N SER A 146 8.13 0.88 7.98
CA SER A 146 7.24 -0.29 7.83
C SER A 146 5.97 0.08 7.03
N LYS A 147 5.27 1.15 7.44
CA LYS A 147 4.06 1.67 6.77
C LYS A 147 4.32 2.06 5.32
N THR A 148 5.36 2.86 5.07
CA THR A 148 5.71 3.32 3.71
C THR A 148 6.13 2.15 2.81
N SER A 149 6.83 1.15 3.35
CA SER A 149 7.18 -0.06 2.62
C SER A 149 5.94 -0.85 2.19
N LEU A 150 4.94 -0.95 3.06
CA LEU A 150 3.68 -1.66 2.81
C LEU A 150 2.80 -0.91 1.79
N GLU A 151 2.67 0.41 1.92
CA GLU A 151 1.95 1.23 0.94
C GLU A 151 2.63 1.20 -0.44
N ALA A 152 3.96 1.21 -0.49
CA ALA A 152 4.70 1.07 -1.73
C ALA A 152 4.50 -0.31 -2.40
N GLU A 153 4.39 -1.37 -1.59
CA GLU A 153 4.07 -2.72 -2.06
C GLU A 153 2.64 -2.81 -2.61
N ALA A 154 1.65 -2.20 -1.95
CA ALA A 154 0.28 -2.09 -2.46
C ALA A 154 0.20 -1.31 -3.77
N TYR A 155 0.92 -0.19 -3.86
CA TYR A 155 1.00 0.60 -5.09
C TYR A 155 1.65 -0.17 -6.25
N ALA A 156 2.72 -0.92 -5.98
CA ALA A 156 3.35 -1.78 -6.98
C ALA A 156 2.39 -2.89 -7.46
N ALA A 157 1.66 -3.52 -6.54
CA ALA A 157 0.65 -4.52 -6.86
C ALA A 157 -0.50 -3.91 -7.69
N TYR A 158 -0.97 -2.70 -7.37
CA TYR A 158 -1.97 -1.99 -8.19
C TYR A 158 -1.50 -1.74 -9.62
N MET A 159 -0.24 -1.30 -9.79
CA MET A 159 0.33 -1.06 -11.13
C MET A 159 0.50 -2.35 -11.93
N GLU A 160 0.93 -3.43 -11.28
CA GLU A 160 1.06 -4.76 -11.92
C GLU A 160 -0.30 -5.34 -12.31
N GLY A 161 -1.28 -5.24 -11.40
CA GLY A 161 -2.67 -5.64 -11.66
C GLY A 161 -3.24 -4.94 -12.90
N ASN A 162 -3.05 -3.62 -13.02
CA ASN A 162 -3.47 -2.85 -14.19
C ASN A 162 -2.77 -3.30 -15.47
N LEU A 163 -1.48 -3.62 -15.43
CA LEU A 163 -0.76 -4.12 -16.59
C LEU A 163 -1.32 -5.47 -17.07
N LEU A 164 -1.49 -6.42 -16.15
CA LEU A 164 -1.99 -7.77 -16.45
C LEU A 164 -3.45 -7.73 -16.93
N PHE A 165 -4.27 -6.88 -16.31
CA PHE A 165 -5.64 -6.62 -16.72
C PHE A 165 -5.72 -6.14 -18.18
N GLU A 166 -4.91 -5.15 -18.55
CA GLU A 166 -4.90 -4.60 -19.92
C GLU A 166 -4.24 -5.52 -20.95
N GLN A 167 -3.44 -6.49 -20.50
CA GLN A 167 -2.86 -7.50 -21.39
C GLN A 167 -3.89 -8.54 -21.83
N ASP A 168 -5.01 -8.66 -21.13
CA ASP A 168 -6.00 -9.73 -21.26
C ASP A 168 -5.37 -11.13 -21.06
N GLN A 169 -4.32 -11.20 -20.23
CA GLN A 169 -3.55 -12.41 -19.95
C GLN A 169 -3.44 -12.64 -18.43
N ASN A 170 -3.47 -13.90 -18.01
CA ASN A 170 -3.27 -14.31 -16.61
C ASN A 170 -4.19 -13.58 -15.60
N TRP A 171 -5.51 -13.68 -15.80
CA TRP A 171 -6.53 -13.09 -14.92
C TRP A 171 -6.37 -13.45 -13.44
N LYS A 172 -5.86 -14.66 -13.14
CA LYS A 172 -5.55 -15.09 -11.77
C LYS A 172 -4.47 -14.23 -11.11
N ALA A 173 -3.39 -13.93 -11.84
CA ALA A 173 -2.31 -13.09 -11.32
C ALA A 173 -2.76 -11.61 -11.20
N ALA A 174 -3.58 -11.11 -12.13
CA ALA A 174 -4.19 -9.79 -12.01
C ALA A 174 -5.07 -9.70 -10.75
N LEU A 175 -5.94 -10.71 -10.54
CA LEU A 175 -6.81 -10.80 -9.38
C LEU A 175 -6.03 -10.80 -8.06
N MET A 176 -4.95 -11.58 -7.97
CA MET A 176 -4.10 -11.63 -6.76
C MET A 176 -3.46 -10.29 -6.45
N ASN A 177 -2.95 -9.59 -7.47
CA ASN A 177 -2.37 -8.26 -7.30
C ASN A 177 -3.41 -7.22 -6.86
N PHE A 178 -4.62 -7.25 -7.41
CA PHE A 178 -5.69 -6.35 -6.97
C PHE A 178 -6.19 -6.67 -5.56
N LYS A 179 -6.37 -7.96 -5.21
CA LYS A 179 -6.71 -8.38 -3.85
C LYS A 179 -5.64 -7.94 -2.85
N LYS A 180 -4.37 -8.14 -3.17
CA LYS A 180 -3.25 -7.69 -2.33
C LYS A 180 -3.30 -6.18 -2.08
N ALA A 181 -3.49 -5.37 -3.12
CA ALA A 181 -3.62 -3.92 -2.97
C ALA A 181 -4.85 -3.54 -2.13
N ARG A 182 -6.00 -4.18 -2.37
CA ARG A 182 -7.23 -3.99 -1.60
C ARG A 182 -7.02 -4.29 -0.11
N ASP A 183 -6.42 -5.43 0.21
CA ASP A 183 -6.25 -5.89 1.59
C ASP A 183 -5.34 -4.95 2.38
N VAL A 184 -4.26 -4.43 1.77
CA VAL A 184 -3.44 -3.39 2.41
C VAL A 184 -4.26 -2.14 2.69
N TYR A 185 -4.98 -1.60 1.70
CA TYR A 185 -5.74 -0.37 1.89
C TYR A 185 -6.88 -0.54 2.90
N ASP A 186 -7.56 -1.69 2.91
CA ASP A 186 -8.62 -1.97 3.89
C ASP A 186 -8.06 -2.03 5.33
N GLU A 187 -6.93 -2.72 5.56
CA GLU A 187 -6.31 -2.78 6.88
C GLU A 187 -5.74 -1.43 7.34
N LEU A 188 -5.14 -0.65 6.43
CA LEU A 188 -4.71 0.71 6.73
C LEU A 188 -5.90 1.61 7.10
N GLY A 189 -7.06 1.40 6.46
CA GLY A 189 -8.30 2.10 6.78
C GLY A 189 -8.88 1.73 8.16
N LYS A 190 -8.71 0.49 8.61
CA LYS A 190 -9.16 0.02 9.93
C LYS A 190 -8.33 0.55 11.09
N CYS A 191 -7.03 0.77 10.86
CA CYS A 191 -6.09 1.17 11.91
C CYS A 191 -5.82 2.68 11.97
N GLY A 192 -6.34 3.44 11.00
CA GLY A 192 -6.14 4.88 10.89
C GLY A 192 -7.21 5.74 11.58
N ASN A 193 -6.97 7.05 11.58
CA ASN A 193 -7.98 8.05 11.96
C ASN A 193 -9.13 8.09 10.93
N ILE A 194 -10.22 8.79 11.27
CA ILE A 194 -11.39 8.97 10.38
C ILE A 194 -10.98 9.46 8.98
N GLU A 195 -10.02 10.39 8.91
CA GLU A 195 -9.49 10.89 7.62
C GLU A 195 -8.80 9.79 6.79
N ASN A 196 -8.01 8.94 7.44
CA ASN A 196 -7.36 7.79 6.79
C ASN A 196 -8.38 6.75 6.33
N GLN A 197 -9.44 6.53 7.11
CA GLN A 197 -10.52 5.63 6.73
C GLN A 197 -11.23 6.09 5.46
N VAL A 198 -11.55 7.38 5.36
CA VAL A 198 -12.15 7.98 4.15
C VAL A 198 -11.19 7.88 2.97
N LEU A 199 -9.90 8.17 3.19
CA LEU A 199 -8.86 8.09 2.17
C LEU A 199 -8.70 6.67 1.60
N CYS A 200 -8.76 5.64 2.46
CA CYS A 200 -8.59 4.24 2.08
C CYS A 200 -9.85 3.63 1.44
N ARG A 201 -11.03 4.17 1.72
CA ARG A 201 -12.29 3.68 1.15
C ARG A 201 -12.36 3.88 -0.37
N ALA A 202 -11.99 5.06 -0.85
CA ALA A 202 -12.04 5.38 -2.28
C ALA A 202 -11.24 4.43 -3.20
N PRO A 203 -9.96 4.11 -2.94
CA PRO A 203 -9.20 3.17 -3.77
C PRO A 203 -9.72 1.72 -3.68
N VAL A 204 -10.29 1.30 -2.54
CA VAL A 204 -10.92 -0.02 -2.41
C VAL A 204 -12.15 -0.11 -3.31
N GLU A 205 -13.00 0.92 -3.32
CA GLU A 205 -14.16 1.00 -4.21
C GLU A 205 -13.75 1.09 -5.70
N GLU A 206 -12.63 1.74 -6.02
CA GLU A 206 -12.07 1.81 -7.38
C GLU A 206 -11.58 0.44 -7.90
N LEU A 207 -11.05 -0.39 -7.00
CA LEU A 207 -10.54 -1.73 -7.33
C LEU A 207 -11.66 -2.75 -7.58
N GLU A 208 -12.81 -2.59 -6.93
CA GLU A 208 -13.87 -3.59 -6.86
C GLU A 208 -14.45 -4.00 -8.24
N PRO A 209 -14.68 -3.08 -9.21
CA PRO A 209 -15.11 -3.48 -10.56
C PRO A 209 -14.07 -4.36 -11.27
N SER A 210 -12.78 -4.04 -11.11
CA SER A 210 -11.68 -4.80 -11.74
C SER A 210 -11.56 -6.19 -11.09
N ILE A 211 -11.69 -6.29 -9.78
CA ILE A 211 -11.70 -7.55 -9.03
C ILE A 211 -12.87 -8.43 -9.50
N ARG A 212 -14.09 -7.88 -9.55
CA ARG A 212 -15.28 -8.60 -10.03
C ARG A 212 -15.13 -9.08 -11.47
N TYR A 213 -14.58 -8.24 -12.35
CA TYR A 213 -14.32 -8.64 -13.73
C TYR A 213 -13.30 -9.79 -13.81
N CYS A 214 -12.18 -9.70 -13.08
CA CYS A 214 -11.20 -10.78 -13.03
C CYS A 214 -11.80 -12.06 -12.45
N LEU A 215 -12.62 -11.98 -11.40
CA LEU A 215 -13.34 -13.12 -10.83
C LEU A 215 -14.25 -13.78 -11.86
N HIS A 216 -15.01 -12.99 -12.62
CA HIS A 216 -15.86 -13.51 -13.67
C HIS A 216 -15.05 -14.21 -14.77
N LYS A 217 -13.93 -13.62 -15.21
CA LYS A 217 -13.06 -14.23 -16.23
C LYS A 217 -12.33 -15.49 -15.76
N VAL A 218 -11.90 -15.52 -14.51
CA VAL A 218 -11.38 -16.74 -13.90
C VAL A 218 -12.50 -17.78 -13.78
N GLY A 219 -13.69 -17.37 -13.36
CA GLY A 219 -14.92 -18.18 -13.28
C GLY A 219 -15.32 -18.81 -14.61
N GLU A 220 -15.38 -18.03 -15.70
CA GLU A 220 -15.62 -18.51 -17.07
C GLU A 220 -14.58 -19.57 -17.48
N SER A 221 -13.30 -19.36 -17.13
CA SER A 221 -12.25 -20.34 -17.41
C SER A 221 -12.32 -21.59 -16.53
N SER A 222 -12.84 -21.47 -15.29
CA SER A 222 -13.02 -22.58 -14.35
C SER A 222 -14.36 -23.29 -14.49
N LEU A 223 -15.35 -22.74 -15.20
CA LEU A 223 -16.58 -23.47 -15.56
C LEU A 223 -16.27 -24.62 -16.55
N GLN A 224 -15.07 -24.66 -17.15
CA GLN A 224 -14.54 -25.84 -17.84
C GLN A 224 -13.85 -26.86 -16.90
N THR A 225 -13.65 -26.53 -15.62
CA THR A 225 -13.00 -27.37 -14.60
C THR A 225 -13.73 -27.19 -13.26
N SER A 226 -14.84 -27.93 -13.11
CA SER A 226 -15.62 -28.21 -11.87
C SER A 226 -15.47 -27.27 -10.67
N GLU A 227 -16.61 -26.69 -10.29
CA GLU A 227 -17.07 -26.54 -8.89
C GLU A 227 -16.13 -25.82 -7.91
N LEU A 228 -16.15 -24.49 -8.03
CA LEU A 228 -16.29 -23.49 -6.96
C LEU A 228 -16.06 -23.99 -5.52
N LEU A 229 -14.81 -24.33 -5.21
CA LEU A 229 -14.30 -24.39 -3.85
C LEU A 229 -13.03 -23.54 -3.78
N ASP A 230 -13.12 -22.53 -2.92
CA ASP A 230 -12.00 -21.96 -2.19
C ASP A 230 -10.78 -21.45 -2.98
N MET A 231 -10.85 -20.20 -3.46
CA MET A 231 -9.64 -19.42 -3.75
C MET A 231 -9.15 -18.66 -2.48
N GLY A 232 -9.35 -19.24 -1.30
CA GLY A 232 -8.89 -18.75 -0.01
C GLY A 232 -7.47 -19.17 0.35
N GLU A 233 -6.89 -20.19 -0.29
CA GLU A 233 -5.59 -20.73 0.10
C GLU A 233 -4.63 -20.78 -1.09
N MET A 234 -4.08 -19.62 -1.47
CA MET A 234 -2.75 -19.61 -2.07
C MET A 234 -1.73 -19.38 -0.97
N GLU A 235 -1.47 -20.43 -0.21
CA GLU A 235 -0.36 -20.45 0.74
C GLU A 235 0.96 -20.41 -0.03
N GLY A 236 1.83 -19.47 0.34
CA GLY A 236 3.12 -19.31 -0.28
C GLY A 236 4.01 -18.43 0.59
N PRO A 237 5.34 -18.67 0.61
CA PRO A 237 6.25 -17.94 1.50
C PRO A 237 6.19 -16.41 1.34
N ALA A 238 5.89 -15.94 0.13
CA ALA A 238 5.73 -14.52 -0.16
C ALA A 238 4.44 -13.93 0.42
N LEU A 239 3.36 -14.71 0.50
CA LEU A 239 2.10 -14.27 1.10
C LEU A 239 2.22 -14.21 2.62
N ASP A 240 2.92 -15.17 3.24
CA ASP A 240 3.15 -15.19 4.68
C ASP A 240 4.04 -14.03 5.12
N LEU A 241 5.11 -13.76 4.38
CA LEU A 241 5.94 -12.56 4.61
C LEU A 241 5.12 -11.28 4.50
N PHE A 242 4.19 -11.22 3.54
CA PHE A 242 3.29 -10.08 3.37
C PHE A 242 2.31 -9.94 4.54
N LYS A 243 1.67 -11.03 4.98
CA LYS A 243 0.79 -11.06 6.16
C LYS A 243 1.54 -10.63 7.42
N ALA A 244 2.76 -11.12 7.63
CA ALA A 244 3.59 -10.72 8.77
C ALA A 244 3.92 -9.21 8.74
N LYS A 245 4.28 -8.65 7.57
CA LYS A 245 4.50 -7.20 7.43
C LYS A 245 3.25 -6.39 7.73
N LEU A 246 2.10 -6.85 7.23
CA LEU A 246 0.80 -6.23 7.48
C LEU A 246 0.49 -6.20 8.99
N GLU A 247 0.68 -7.32 9.68
CA GLU A 247 0.49 -7.42 11.13
C GLU A 247 1.40 -6.48 11.92
N VAL A 248 2.67 -6.33 11.51
CA VAL A 248 3.60 -5.38 12.14
C VAL A 248 3.10 -3.94 12.01
N VAL A 249 2.70 -3.51 10.80
CA VAL A 249 2.18 -2.15 10.58
C VAL A 249 0.88 -1.92 11.35
N VAL A 250 -0.01 -2.91 11.37
CA VAL A 250 -1.27 -2.85 12.14
C VAL A 250 -0.99 -2.76 13.64
N ALA A 251 -0.02 -3.51 14.16
CA ALA A 251 0.38 -3.46 15.57
C ALA A 251 1.01 -2.11 15.95
N GLU A 252 1.84 -1.54 15.07
CA GLU A 252 2.44 -0.22 15.24
C GLU A 252 1.37 0.89 15.20
N ALA A 253 0.43 0.84 14.28
CA ALA A 253 -0.68 1.80 14.23
C ALA A 253 -1.56 1.74 15.48
N ARG A 254 -1.88 0.53 15.96
CA ARG A 254 -2.63 0.33 17.22
C ARG A 254 -1.87 0.83 18.44
N SER A 255 -0.55 0.66 18.48
CA SER A 255 0.25 1.15 19.60
C SER A 255 0.33 2.68 19.61
N GLN A 256 0.42 3.32 18.45
CA GLN A 256 0.34 4.78 18.32
C GLN A 256 -1.03 5.32 18.75
N GLN A 257 -2.12 4.65 18.33
CA GLN A 257 -3.47 5.01 18.75
C GLN A 257 -3.63 4.85 20.27
N ALA A 258 -3.12 3.77 20.84
CA ALA A 258 -3.13 3.54 22.28
C ALA A 258 -2.29 4.58 23.04
N ALA A 259 -1.17 5.04 22.48
CA ALA A 259 -0.37 6.10 23.09
C ALA A 259 -1.16 7.41 23.20
N SER A 260 -1.96 7.74 22.19
CA SER A 260 -2.81 8.95 22.19
C SER A 260 -4.04 8.85 23.12
N MET A 261 -4.51 7.64 23.42
CA MET A 261 -5.64 7.42 24.32
C MET A 261 -5.21 7.47 25.79
N THR A 262 -5.05 8.67 26.33
CA THR A 262 -4.75 8.86 27.77
C THR A 262 -5.99 8.74 28.66
N GLU A 263 -7.17 8.90 28.08
CA GLU A 263 -8.44 8.97 28.81
C GLU A 263 -9.50 8.11 28.13
N PHE A 264 -10.28 7.39 28.95
CA PHE A 264 -11.36 6.54 28.49
C PHE A 264 -12.67 6.94 29.16
N TYR A 265 -13.72 7.07 28.36
CA TYR A 265 -15.05 7.41 28.83
C TYR A 265 -15.94 6.17 28.78
N TRP A 266 -16.57 5.84 29.91
CA TRP A 266 -17.53 4.76 29.99
C TRP A 266 -18.73 5.16 30.84
N LEU A 267 -19.94 5.02 30.27
CA LEU A 267 -21.21 5.41 30.91
C LEU A 267 -21.19 6.83 31.50
N GLY A 268 -20.54 7.78 30.83
CA GLY A 268 -20.43 9.17 31.27
C GLY A 268 -19.31 9.45 32.29
N HIS A 269 -18.58 8.43 32.74
CA HIS A 269 -17.45 8.59 33.66
C HIS A 269 -16.11 8.57 32.94
N ARG A 270 -15.17 9.42 33.40
CA ARG A 270 -13.82 9.57 32.84
C ARG A 270 -12.81 8.77 33.65
N PHE A 271 -12.11 7.86 33.01
CA PHE A 271 -11.07 7.03 33.60
C PHE A 271 -9.71 7.36 32.96
N PRO A 272 -8.72 7.87 33.72
CA PRO A 272 -7.38 8.04 33.22
C PRO A 272 -6.68 6.68 33.14
N ILE A 273 -6.04 6.38 32.01
CA ILE A 273 -5.32 5.10 31.83
C ILE A 273 -3.82 5.38 31.71
N THR A 274 -3.09 5.07 32.77
CA THR A 274 -1.63 5.26 32.83
C THR A 274 -0.88 4.15 32.11
N ASN A 275 -1.30 2.90 32.30
CA ASN A 275 -0.61 1.73 31.73
C ASN A 275 -0.84 1.59 30.22
N ALA A 276 0.23 1.45 29.45
CA ALA A 276 0.17 1.34 27.99
C ALA A 276 -0.45 0.02 27.50
N LYS A 277 -0.25 -1.09 28.23
CA LYS A 277 -0.78 -2.41 27.83
C LYS A 277 -2.31 -2.45 27.94
N THR A 278 -2.88 -1.86 28.98
CA THR A 278 -4.34 -1.74 29.13
C THR A 278 -4.96 -0.86 28.05
N ARG A 279 -4.29 0.21 27.61
CA ARG A 279 -4.76 1.06 26.50
C ARG A 279 -4.92 0.28 25.20
N VAL A 280 -3.94 -0.56 24.85
CA VAL A 280 -4.00 -1.44 23.67
C VAL A 280 -5.12 -2.47 23.80
N SER A 281 -5.29 -3.09 24.97
CA SER A 281 -6.36 -4.07 25.20
C SER A 281 -7.76 -3.45 25.15
N ILE A 282 -7.93 -2.24 25.69
CA ILE A 282 -9.20 -1.50 25.62
C ILE A 282 -9.54 -1.14 24.17
N LEU A 283 -8.56 -0.68 23.38
CA LEU A 283 -8.76 -0.44 21.94
C LEU A 283 -9.21 -1.69 21.19
N LYS A 284 -8.53 -2.81 21.41
CA LYS A 284 -8.93 -4.11 20.82
C LYS A 284 -10.37 -4.47 21.22
N GLY A 285 -10.71 -4.31 22.50
CA GLY A 285 -12.05 -4.57 23.02
C GLY A 285 -13.11 -3.64 22.43
N LEU A 286 -12.83 -2.33 22.31
CA LEU A 286 -13.74 -1.34 21.71
C LEU A 286 -14.00 -1.61 20.23
N ILE A 287 -12.95 -1.96 19.47
CA ILE A 287 -13.08 -2.33 18.06
C ILE A 287 -13.92 -3.60 17.94
N MET A 288 -13.67 -4.61 18.78
CA MET A 288 -14.45 -5.85 18.79
C MET A 288 -15.92 -5.60 19.18
N PHE A 289 -16.17 -4.73 20.16
CA PHE A 289 -17.51 -4.34 20.60
C PHE A 289 -18.26 -3.55 19.52
N LEU A 290 -17.58 -2.62 18.83
CA LEU A 290 -18.13 -1.91 17.68
C LEU A 290 -18.45 -2.84 16.51
N ILE A 291 -17.59 -3.83 16.24
CA ILE A 291 -17.87 -4.88 15.24
C ILE A 291 -19.10 -5.69 15.65
N LEU A 292 -19.19 -6.10 16.92
CA LEU A 292 -20.36 -6.81 17.48
C LEU A 292 -21.64 -5.98 17.37
N ILE A 293 -21.61 -4.69 17.74
CA ILE A 293 -22.76 -3.80 17.55
C ILE A 293 -23.13 -3.68 16.07
N ARG A 294 -22.15 -3.54 15.17
CA ARG A 294 -22.41 -3.51 13.73
C ARG A 294 -23.03 -4.81 13.23
N PHE A 295 -22.55 -5.95 13.72
CA PHE A 295 -23.07 -7.28 13.36
C PHE A 295 -24.48 -7.49 13.91
N SER A 296 -24.73 -7.11 15.16
CA SER A 296 -26.05 -7.15 15.79
C SER A 296 -27.03 -6.20 15.11
N MET A 297 -26.62 -4.97 14.77
CA MET A 297 -27.44 -4.01 14.03
C MET A 297 -27.72 -4.49 12.59
N LEU A 298 -26.73 -5.06 11.88
CA LEU A 298 -26.96 -5.67 10.57
C LEU A 298 -27.92 -6.87 10.67
N ASN A 299 -27.79 -7.71 11.71
CA ASN A 299 -28.71 -8.82 11.94
C ASN A 299 -30.11 -8.34 12.28
N ILE A 300 -30.26 -7.27 13.09
CA ILE A 300 -31.57 -6.67 13.38
C ILE A 300 -32.18 -6.08 12.11
N ILE A 301 -31.40 -5.40 11.26
CA ILE A 301 -31.87 -4.86 9.98
C ILE A 301 -32.24 -5.99 9.01
N ASN A 302 -31.44 -7.06 8.91
CA ASN A 302 -31.76 -8.23 8.08
C ASN A 302 -33.00 -8.97 8.58
N ILE A 303 -33.18 -9.12 9.89
CA ILE A 303 -34.40 -9.69 10.49
C ILE A 303 -35.61 -8.81 10.19
N PHE A 304 -35.45 -7.48 10.24
CA PHE A 304 -36.54 -6.55 9.89
C PHE A 304 -36.90 -6.61 8.40
N TYR A 305 -35.93 -6.82 7.51
CA TYR A 305 -36.16 -7.02 6.08
C TYR A 305 -36.77 -8.40 5.77
N LEU A 306 -36.33 -9.47 6.43
CA LEU A 306 -36.91 -10.81 6.28
C LEU A 306 -38.34 -10.91 6.86
N CYS A 307 -38.63 -10.23 7.97
CA CYS A 307 -39.99 -10.17 8.51
C CYS A 307 -40.95 -9.32 7.67
N ASN A 308 -40.47 -8.29 6.97
CA ASN A 308 -41.32 -7.53 6.04
C ASN A 308 -41.56 -8.27 4.71
N PHE A 309 -40.68 -9.18 4.29
CA PHE A 309 -40.85 -9.96 3.06
C PHE A 309 -41.76 -11.20 3.20
N GLN A 310 -42.13 -11.59 4.43
CA GLN A 310 -43.15 -12.64 4.67
C GLN A 310 -44.56 -12.08 4.90
N MET A 311 -44.75 -10.76 4.79
CA MET A 311 -46.03 -10.05 5.02
C MET A 311 -46.60 -9.42 3.72
N GLU A 312 -46.10 -9.81 2.55
CA GLU A 312 -46.72 -9.63 1.23
C GLU A 312 -47.01 -11.00 0.60
#